data_AF-A0A0F2RKX0-F1
#
_entry.id   AF-A0A0F2RKX0-F1
#
_cell.length_a   1.000
_cell.length_b   1.000
_cell.length_c   1.000
_cell.angle_alpha   90.00
_cell.angle_beta   90.00
_cell.angle_gamma   90.00
#
_symmetry.space_group_name_H-M   'P 1'
#
loop_
_entity.id
_entity.type
_entity.pdbx_description
1 polymer ?
#
loop_
_entity_poly.entity_id
_entity_poly.type
_entity_poly.pdbx_seq_one_letter_code
_entity_poly.pdbx_strand_id
1 'polypeptide(L)'
;MNRSLFWLYEGHGKWPFTFRWAMLIFDFVTIAYFLWAPFSMRGRTHVGLDYAIGAVIALDYLARFYIARHRTNFFFRPVNIADLVVVITMFAPLFVSNFAFLRVLRAVRAIRAFTFVRRVKVLTPFFQRHERVIDKVVNLVVFVFIMAALVYATQIGTNPSIESYLDALYFTVTSLTTTGYGDILMIGQGGRILSIMIMVLGLTLFLQLLRAIIEPNDKLEHECQECGLMMHDRDAVHCKHCGHVIHIPTRGLV
;
A
#
# COMPACT_ATOMS: atom_id res chain seq x y z
N MET A 1 30.87 -1.30 -10.21
CA MET A 1 29.61 -0.53 -10.10
C MET A 1 29.20 -0.14 -11.51
N ASN A 2 28.14 -0.74 -12.05
CA ASN A 2 27.79 -0.55 -13.46
C ASN A 2 27.14 0.84 -13.65
N ARG A 3 27.92 1.81 -14.15
CA ARG A 3 27.57 3.24 -14.20
C ARG A 3 26.29 3.52 -15.01
N SER A 4 26.00 2.71 -16.03
CA SER A 4 24.81 2.85 -16.88
C SER A 4 23.51 2.54 -16.12
N LEU A 5 23.48 1.42 -15.38
CA LEU A 5 22.34 1.01 -14.56
C LEU A 5 22.07 1.99 -13.41
N PHE A 6 23.14 2.46 -12.75
CA PHE A 6 23.05 3.50 -11.74
C PHE A 6 22.44 4.80 -12.31
N TRP A 7 22.86 5.20 -13.52
CA TRP A 7 22.33 6.38 -14.20
C TRP A 7 20.84 6.25 -14.57
N LEU A 8 20.35 5.06 -14.92
CA LEU A 8 18.93 4.85 -15.23
C LEU A 8 18.02 5.00 -14.00
N TYR A 9 18.49 4.61 -12.81
CA TYR A 9 17.70 4.66 -11.57
C TYR A 9 17.86 5.98 -10.80
N GLU A 10 19.08 6.51 -10.71
CA GLU A 10 19.42 7.69 -9.90
C GLU A 10 19.80 8.92 -10.73
N GLY A 11 19.94 8.79 -12.05
CA GLY A 11 20.34 9.89 -12.91
C GLY A 11 19.25 10.94 -13.11
N HIS A 12 19.68 12.18 -13.40
CA HIS A 12 18.82 13.29 -13.79
C HIS A 12 18.85 13.46 -15.31
N GLY A 13 17.71 13.28 -15.98
CA GLY A 13 17.60 13.39 -17.44
C GLY A 13 16.29 12.82 -17.97
N LYS A 14 16.04 12.99 -19.27
CA LYS A 14 14.81 12.50 -19.94
C LYS A 14 14.70 10.96 -19.88
N TRP A 15 15.79 10.25 -20.14
CA TRP A 15 15.82 8.78 -20.15
C TRP A 15 15.57 8.12 -18.78
N PRO A 16 16.23 8.54 -17.68
CA PRO A 16 15.89 8.07 -16.33
C PRO A 16 14.47 8.43 -15.89
N PHE A 17 13.94 9.58 -16.32
CA PHE A 17 12.57 9.97 -16.04
C PHE A 17 11.55 9.04 -16.76
N THR A 18 11.72 8.80 -18.06
CA THR A 18 10.85 7.90 -18.83
C THR A 18 10.88 6.47 -18.31
N PHE A 19 12.05 5.97 -17.91
CA PHE A 19 12.20 4.63 -17.36
C PHE A 19 11.44 4.47 -16.03
N ARG A 20 11.57 5.45 -15.11
CA ARG A 20 10.86 5.43 -13.82
C ARG A 20 9.34 5.50 -14.00
N TRP A 21 8.86 6.32 -14.95
CA TRP A 21 7.44 6.37 -15.29
C TRP A 21 6.94 5.08 -15.94
N ALA A 22 7.71 4.46 -16.84
CA ALA A 22 7.35 3.18 -17.45
C ALA A 22 7.23 2.07 -16.39
N MET A 23 8.17 2.00 -15.44
CA MET A 23 8.10 1.06 -14.31
C MET A 23 6.89 1.31 -13.40
N LEU A 24 6.55 2.58 -13.16
CA LEU A 24 5.37 2.94 -12.37
C LEU A 24 4.07 2.55 -13.09
N ILE A 25 3.97 2.80 -14.39
CA ILE A 25 2.82 2.35 -15.20
C ILE A 25 2.72 0.83 -15.17
N PHE A 26 3.85 0.12 -15.32
CA PHE A 26 3.88 -1.34 -15.20
C PHE A 26 3.37 -1.80 -13.83
N ASP A 27 3.83 -1.22 -12.74
CA ASP A 27 3.32 -1.53 -11.40
C ASP A 27 1.81 -1.32 -11.29
N PHE A 28 1.30 -0.17 -11.75
CA PHE A 28 -0.13 0.15 -11.75
C PHE A 28 -0.94 -0.88 -12.54
N VAL A 29 -0.50 -1.22 -13.76
CA VAL A 29 -1.14 -2.23 -14.62
C VAL A 29 -1.11 -3.60 -13.94
N THR A 30 -0.01 -3.99 -13.29
CA THR A 30 0.05 -5.27 -12.57
C THR A 30 -0.88 -5.31 -11.37
N ILE A 31 -1.01 -4.22 -10.60
CA ILE A 31 -1.98 -4.12 -9.51
C ILE A 31 -3.40 -4.23 -10.06
N ALA A 32 -3.74 -3.48 -11.10
CA ALA A 32 -5.05 -3.54 -11.75
C ALA A 32 -5.37 -4.96 -12.26
N TYR A 33 -4.40 -5.61 -12.90
CA TYR A 33 -4.53 -7.00 -13.33
C TYR A 33 -4.75 -7.94 -12.15
N PHE A 34 -4.02 -7.81 -11.03
CA PHE A 34 -4.24 -8.65 -9.86
C PHE A 34 -5.56 -8.39 -9.14
N LEU A 35 -6.08 -7.16 -9.20
CA LEU A 35 -7.40 -6.81 -8.69
C LEU A 35 -8.51 -7.38 -9.59
N TRP A 36 -8.27 -7.45 -10.90
CA TRP A 36 -9.20 -8.03 -11.88
C TRP A 36 -9.17 -9.57 -11.91
N ALA A 37 -8.01 -10.18 -11.71
CA ALA A 37 -7.80 -11.62 -11.85
C ALA A 37 -8.77 -12.51 -11.03
N PRO A 38 -9.27 -12.11 -9.84
CA PRO A 38 -10.30 -12.84 -9.12
C PRO A 38 -11.67 -12.87 -9.82
N PHE A 39 -11.99 -11.88 -10.66
CA PHE A 39 -13.28 -11.75 -11.35
C PHE A 39 -13.34 -12.58 -12.65
N SER A 40 -12.20 -12.82 -13.31
CA SER A 40 -12.15 -13.64 -14.52
C SER A 40 -12.12 -15.14 -14.19
N MET A 41 -13.03 -15.92 -14.78
CA MET A 41 -13.04 -17.38 -14.66
C MET A 41 -11.67 -17.99 -15.03
N ARG A 42 -11.17 -18.89 -14.16
CA ARG A 42 -9.82 -19.48 -14.18
C ARG A 42 -9.50 -20.17 -15.53
N GLY A 43 -8.96 -19.43 -16.49
CA GLY A 43 -8.32 -19.98 -17.69
C GLY A 43 -6.83 -20.31 -17.48
N ARG A 44 -6.29 -21.29 -18.23
CA ARG A 44 -4.88 -21.72 -18.22
C ARG A 44 -3.89 -20.61 -18.65
N THR A 45 -4.40 -19.58 -19.33
CA THR A 45 -3.65 -18.39 -19.81
C THR A 45 -3.22 -17.43 -18.69
N HIS A 46 -3.97 -17.33 -17.59
CA HIS A 46 -3.65 -16.43 -16.47
C HIS A 46 -2.37 -16.83 -15.73
N VAL A 47 -2.05 -18.13 -15.71
CA VAL A 47 -0.88 -18.64 -15.01
C VAL A 47 0.42 -18.21 -15.71
N GLY A 48 0.46 -18.28 -17.03
CA GLY A 48 1.63 -17.84 -17.81
C GLY A 48 1.88 -16.33 -17.67
N LEU A 49 0.80 -15.53 -17.66
CA LEU A 49 0.89 -14.08 -17.52
C LEU A 49 1.34 -13.67 -16.10
N ASP A 50 0.85 -14.36 -15.06
CA ASP A 50 1.37 -14.21 -13.70
C ASP A 50 2.89 -14.41 -13.66
N TYR A 51 3.40 -15.51 -14.24
CA TYR A 51 4.84 -15.80 -14.27
C TYR A 51 5.67 -14.78 -15.05
N ALA A 52 5.19 -14.32 -16.21
CA ALA A 52 5.85 -13.27 -16.98
C ALA A 52 5.99 -11.97 -16.17
N ILE A 53 4.91 -11.56 -15.49
CA ILE A 53 4.91 -10.36 -14.64
C ILE A 53 5.95 -10.47 -13.52
N GLY A 54 6.05 -11.60 -12.83
CA GLY A 54 7.04 -11.72 -11.76
C GLY A 54 8.46 -11.93 -12.23
N ALA A 55 8.68 -12.46 -13.45
CA ALA A 55 10.01 -12.46 -14.03
C ALA A 55 10.51 -11.02 -14.21
N VAL A 56 9.68 -10.11 -14.75
CA VAL A 56 10.02 -8.69 -14.87
C VAL A 56 10.35 -8.06 -13.51
N ILE A 57 9.60 -8.44 -12.46
CA ILE A 57 9.78 -7.85 -11.12
C ILE A 57 10.98 -8.43 -10.39
N ALA A 58 11.23 -9.72 -10.55
CA ALA A 58 12.46 -10.33 -10.08
C ALA A 58 13.67 -9.67 -10.73
N LEU A 59 13.60 -9.37 -12.04
CA LEU A 59 14.65 -8.64 -12.74
C LEU A 59 14.83 -7.21 -12.22
N ASP A 60 13.76 -6.45 -11.98
CA ASP A 60 13.84 -5.12 -11.35
C ASP A 60 14.45 -5.19 -9.94
N TYR A 61 14.02 -6.16 -9.12
CA TYR A 61 14.56 -6.38 -7.78
C TYR A 61 16.06 -6.71 -7.83
N LEU A 62 16.46 -7.62 -8.71
CA LEU A 62 17.87 -8.01 -8.91
C LEU A 62 18.72 -6.85 -9.42
N ALA A 63 18.19 -6.04 -10.36
CA ALA A 63 18.88 -4.85 -10.86
C ALA A 63 19.15 -3.86 -9.71
N ARG A 64 18.16 -3.58 -8.87
CA ARG A 64 18.32 -2.70 -7.69
C ARG A 64 19.28 -3.28 -6.66
N PHE A 65 19.21 -4.59 -6.42
CA PHE A 65 20.14 -5.29 -5.53
C PHE A 65 21.59 -5.20 -6.02
N TYR A 66 21.80 -5.30 -7.33
CA TYR A 66 23.13 -5.19 -7.95
C TYR A 66 23.70 -3.76 -7.89
N ILE A 67 22.85 -2.74 -7.99
CA ILE A 67 23.25 -1.32 -7.91
C ILE A 67 23.54 -0.89 -6.46
N ALA A 68 22.89 -1.53 -5.48
CA ALA A 68 22.97 -1.13 -4.08
C ALA A 68 24.41 -1.16 -3.52
N ARG A 69 24.86 0.00 -3.01
CA ARG A 69 26.21 0.18 -2.44
C ARG A 69 26.47 -0.62 -1.16
N HIS A 70 25.42 -0.98 -0.42
CA HIS A 70 25.48 -1.80 0.79
C HIS A 70 24.38 -2.86 0.78
N ARG A 71 24.75 -4.12 0.52
CA ARG A 71 23.81 -5.24 0.27
C ARG A 71 22.96 -5.57 1.50
N THR A 72 23.52 -5.48 2.71
CA THR A 72 22.82 -5.78 3.96
C THR A 72 21.75 -4.73 4.28
N ASN A 73 22.10 -3.44 4.20
CA ASN A 73 21.14 -2.36 4.42
C ASN A 73 20.03 -2.34 3.35
N PHE A 74 20.34 -2.80 2.13
CA PHE A 74 19.33 -2.97 1.11
C PHE A 74 18.29 -4.04 1.52
N PHE A 75 18.72 -5.22 1.99
CA PHE A 75 17.79 -6.27 2.41
C PHE A 75 16.93 -5.89 3.62
N PHE A 76 17.47 -5.19 4.61
CA PHE A 76 16.73 -4.85 5.84
C PHE A 76 15.76 -3.67 5.70
N ARG A 77 15.66 -3.04 4.52
CA ARG A 77 14.64 -2.01 4.28
C ARG A 77 13.27 -2.67 4.07
N PRO A 78 12.21 -2.25 4.81
CA PRO A 78 10.91 -2.91 4.77
C PRO A 78 10.27 -2.95 3.37
N VAL A 79 10.58 -1.97 2.51
CA VAL A 79 10.13 -1.93 1.11
C VAL A 79 10.76 -3.05 0.28
N ASN A 80 12.05 -3.32 0.49
CA ASN A 80 12.77 -4.36 -0.25
C ASN A 80 12.41 -5.75 0.27
N ILE A 81 12.11 -5.89 1.56
CA ILE A 81 11.53 -7.11 2.12
C ILE A 81 10.17 -7.37 1.48
N ALA A 82 9.30 -6.37 1.39
CA ALA A 82 8.01 -6.49 0.72
C ALA A 82 8.14 -6.96 -0.73
N ASP A 83 9.01 -6.32 -1.53
CA ASP A 83 9.27 -6.72 -2.93
C ASP A 83 9.84 -8.15 -3.01
N LEU A 84 10.73 -8.53 -2.08
CA LEU A 84 11.28 -9.90 -1.99
C LEU A 84 10.21 -10.93 -1.67
N VAL A 85 9.34 -10.67 -0.69
CA VAL A 85 8.24 -11.57 -0.33
C VAL A 85 7.29 -11.72 -1.53
N VAL A 86 7.00 -10.64 -2.28
CA VAL A 86 6.19 -10.70 -3.51
C VAL A 86 6.85 -11.58 -4.57
N VAL A 87 8.16 -11.48 -4.79
CA VAL A 87 8.88 -12.35 -5.74
C VAL A 87 8.83 -13.80 -5.29
N ILE A 88 9.17 -14.10 -4.04
CA ILE A 88 9.18 -15.46 -3.49
C ILE A 88 7.78 -16.10 -3.62
N THR A 89 6.75 -15.39 -3.20
CA THR A 89 5.36 -15.89 -3.25
C THR A 89 4.87 -16.15 -4.66
N MET A 90 5.42 -15.46 -5.67
CA MET A 90 5.02 -15.66 -7.06
C MET A 90 5.65 -16.90 -7.70
N PHE A 91 6.88 -17.25 -7.33
CA PHE A 91 7.57 -18.45 -7.81
C PHE A 91 7.30 -19.69 -6.93
N ALA A 92 6.86 -19.50 -5.68
CA ALA A 92 6.54 -20.60 -4.76
C ALA A 92 5.64 -21.72 -5.34
N PRO A 93 4.58 -21.42 -6.13
CA PRO A 93 3.74 -22.47 -6.71
C PRO A 93 4.42 -23.38 -7.74
N LEU A 94 5.59 -23.00 -8.26
CA LEU A 94 6.38 -23.87 -9.17
C LEU A 94 7.08 -25.00 -8.41
N PHE A 95 7.43 -24.76 -7.15
CA PHE A 95 8.21 -25.69 -6.34
C PHE A 95 7.34 -26.59 -5.46
N VAL A 96 6.11 -26.14 -5.16
CA VAL A 96 5.21 -26.84 -4.25
C VAL A 96 3.82 -26.89 -4.88
N SER A 97 3.32 -28.09 -5.19
CA SER A 97 2.18 -28.24 -6.12
C SER A 97 0.80 -28.32 -5.47
N ASN A 98 0.64 -28.47 -4.15
CA ASN A 98 -0.67 -28.93 -3.61
C ASN A 98 -1.15 -28.36 -2.25
N PHE A 99 -0.54 -27.31 -1.70
CA PHE A 99 -1.05 -26.76 -0.44
C PHE A 99 -2.06 -25.63 -0.66
N ALA A 100 -3.21 -25.73 0.00
CA ALA A 100 -4.18 -24.63 0.16
C ALA A 100 -3.50 -23.34 0.69
N PHE A 101 -2.41 -23.48 1.44
CA PHE A 101 -1.56 -22.39 1.91
C PHE A 101 -0.99 -21.50 0.78
N LEU A 102 -0.71 -22.06 -0.40
CA LEU A 102 -0.22 -21.28 -1.55
C LEU A 102 -1.27 -20.32 -2.11
N ARG A 103 -2.56 -20.55 -1.78
CA ARG A 103 -3.65 -19.63 -2.09
C ARG A 103 -3.59 -18.38 -1.22
N VAL A 104 -3.21 -18.54 0.06
CA VAL A 104 -2.95 -17.43 1.00
C VAL A 104 -1.81 -16.55 0.49
N LEU A 105 -0.76 -17.15 -0.09
CA LEU A 105 0.38 -16.38 -0.61
C LEU A 105 0.01 -15.42 -1.75
N ARG A 106 -1.13 -15.61 -2.43
CA ARG A 106 -1.63 -14.63 -3.41
C ARG A 106 -2.12 -13.34 -2.77
N ALA A 107 -2.57 -13.38 -1.51
CA ALA A 107 -2.93 -12.22 -0.68
C ALA A 107 -1.82 -11.18 -0.61
N VAL A 108 -0.58 -11.68 -0.53
CA VAL A 108 0.63 -10.91 -0.33
C VAL A 108 0.89 -9.96 -1.51
N ARG A 109 0.29 -10.20 -2.67
CA ARG A 109 0.35 -9.30 -3.83
C ARG A 109 -0.25 -7.92 -3.53
N ALA A 110 -1.16 -7.80 -2.56
CA ALA A 110 -1.71 -6.52 -2.11
C ALA A 110 -0.62 -5.56 -1.59
N ILE A 111 0.49 -6.09 -1.07
CA ILE A 111 1.62 -5.29 -0.58
C ILE A 111 2.24 -4.44 -1.70
N ARG A 112 2.08 -4.82 -2.98
CA ARG A 112 2.55 -4.00 -4.12
C ARG A 112 1.93 -2.61 -4.16
N ALA A 113 0.70 -2.43 -3.66
CA ALA A 113 0.08 -1.11 -3.58
C ALA A 113 0.92 -0.17 -2.70
N PHE A 114 1.53 -0.69 -1.62
CA PHE A 114 2.40 0.08 -0.75
C PHE A 114 3.71 0.50 -1.44
N THR A 115 4.33 -0.42 -2.18
CA THR A 115 5.59 -0.13 -2.89
C THR A 115 5.37 0.81 -4.07
N PHE A 116 4.25 0.67 -4.79
CA PHE A 116 3.80 1.59 -5.84
C PHE A 116 3.64 3.02 -5.31
N VAL A 117 2.88 3.21 -4.24
CA VAL A 117 2.62 4.55 -3.68
C VAL A 117 3.91 5.25 -3.26
N ARG A 118 4.82 4.52 -2.62
CA ARG A 118 6.14 5.07 -2.28
C ARG A 118 6.94 5.48 -3.52
N ARG A 119 6.88 4.72 -4.63
CA ARG A 119 7.53 5.10 -5.90
C ARG A 119 6.89 6.36 -6.51
N VAL A 120 5.57 6.49 -6.46
CA VAL A 120 4.83 7.66 -6.96
C VAL A 120 5.19 8.93 -6.16
N LYS A 121 5.30 8.84 -4.83
CA LYS A 121 5.67 9.98 -3.96
C LYS A 121 6.99 10.66 -4.35
N VAL A 122 7.98 9.88 -4.79
CA VAL A 122 9.29 10.39 -5.20
C VAL A 122 9.20 11.12 -6.56
N LEU A 123 8.24 10.74 -7.40
CA LEU A 123 8.13 11.24 -8.77
C LEU A 123 7.19 12.43 -8.94
N THR A 124 6.19 12.59 -8.06
CA THR A 124 5.14 13.60 -8.25
C THR A 124 5.00 14.50 -7.01
N PRO A 125 5.23 15.83 -7.12
CA PRO A 125 5.11 16.78 -6.00
C PRO A 125 3.66 16.90 -5.47
N PHE A 126 2.65 16.55 -6.29
CA PHE A 126 1.26 16.43 -5.85
C PHE A 126 1.07 15.40 -4.73
N PHE A 127 1.76 14.26 -4.82
CA PHE A 127 1.70 13.19 -3.81
C PHE A 127 2.40 13.57 -2.50
N GLN A 128 3.42 14.43 -2.57
CA GLN A 128 4.11 14.95 -1.39
C GLN A 128 3.21 15.90 -0.60
N ARG A 129 2.42 16.73 -1.29
CA ARG A 129 1.47 17.66 -0.65
C ARG A 129 0.34 16.95 0.11
N HIS A 130 -0.09 15.78 -0.35
CA HIS A 130 -1.18 14.99 0.29
C HIS A 130 -0.67 13.70 0.93
N GLU A 131 0.62 13.65 1.30
CA GLU A 131 1.31 12.43 1.72
C GLU A 131 0.56 11.69 2.83
N ARG A 132 0.04 12.41 3.83
CA ARG A 132 -0.67 11.81 4.96
C ARG A 132 -1.94 11.09 4.54
N VAL A 133 -2.80 11.74 3.74
CA VAL A 133 -4.05 11.15 3.27
C VAL A 133 -3.75 9.91 2.43
N ILE A 134 -2.81 10.04 1.50
CA ILE A 134 -2.41 8.96 0.60
C ILE A 134 -1.86 7.77 1.39
N ASP A 135 -1.01 8.00 2.40
CA ASP A 135 -0.51 6.92 3.26
C ASP A 135 -1.62 6.20 4.02
N LYS A 136 -2.59 6.94 4.57
CA LYS A 136 -3.71 6.33 5.28
C LYS A 136 -4.63 5.55 4.35
N VAL A 137 -4.93 6.09 3.16
CA VAL A 137 -5.72 5.38 2.12
C VAL A 137 -5.03 4.07 1.76
N VAL A 138 -3.73 4.12 1.49
CA VAL A 138 -2.97 2.95 1.02
C VAL A 138 -2.86 1.91 2.12
N ASN A 139 -2.63 2.32 3.37
CA ASN A 139 -2.61 1.42 4.50
C ASN A 139 -3.97 0.73 4.68
N LEU A 140 -5.07 1.47 4.56
CA LEU A 140 -6.43 0.92 4.63
C LEU A 140 -6.71 -0.07 3.50
N VAL A 141 -6.40 0.30 2.25
CA VAL A 141 -6.59 -0.57 1.08
C VAL A 141 -5.79 -1.85 1.23
N VAL A 142 -4.50 -1.77 1.55
CA VAL A 142 -3.64 -2.94 1.76
C VAL A 142 -4.19 -3.83 2.87
N PHE A 143 -4.61 -3.24 4.00
CA PHE A 143 -5.24 -3.98 5.09
C PHE A 143 -6.48 -4.74 4.62
N VAL A 144 -7.42 -4.08 3.92
CA VAL A 144 -8.65 -4.70 3.40
C VAL A 144 -8.33 -5.89 2.50
N PHE A 145 -7.41 -5.74 1.55
CA PHE A 145 -7.07 -6.83 0.62
C PHE A 145 -6.36 -8.00 1.30
N ILE A 146 -5.50 -7.74 2.29
CA ILE A 146 -4.83 -8.78 3.09
C ILE A 146 -5.87 -9.54 3.92
N MET A 147 -6.74 -8.83 4.64
CA MET A 147 -7.76 -9.46 5.48
C MET A 147 -8.78 -10.23 4.65
N ALA A 148 -9.24 -9.68 3.53
CA ALA A 148 -10.13 -10.38 2.60
C ALA A 148 -9.51 -11.67 2.06
N ALA A 149 -8.22 -11.66 1.77
CA ALA A 149 -7.54 -12.86 1.31
C ALA A 149 -7.31 -13.89 2.42
N LEU A 150 -7.09 -13.46 3.66
CA LEU A 150 -7.02 -14.36 4.81
C LEU A 150 -8.41 -14.97 5.13
N VAL A 151 -9.47 -14.18 5.05
CA VAL A 151 -10.87 -14.65 5.12
C VAL A 151 -11.12 -15.69 4.05
N TYR A 152 -10.86 -15.35 2.78
CA TYR A 152 -11.05 -16.28 1.67
C TYR A 152 -10.27 -17.58 1.89
N ALA A 153 -9.00 -17.51 2.24
CA ALA A 153 -8.17 -18.70 2.36
C ALA A 153 -8.51 -19.59 3.57
N THR A 154 -9.06 -19.02 4.64
CA THR A 154 -9.48 -19.79 5.83
C THR A 154 -10.89 -20.34 5.71
N GLN A 155 -11.76 -19.71 4.94
CA GLN A 155 -13.18 -20.08 4.86
C GLN A 155 -13.55 -20.86 3.59
N ILE A 156 -12.76 -20.75 2.52
CA ILE A 156 -13.02 -21.45 1.26
C ILE A 156 -13.12 -22.96 1.48
N GLY A 157 -14.24 -23.55 1.06
CA GLY A 157 -14.51 -24.99 1.19
C GLY A 157 -15.05 -25.42 2.56
N THR A 158 -15.04 -24.54 3.57
CA THR A 158 -15.66 -24.80 4.88
C THR A 158 -16.96 -24.01 5.03
N ASN A 159 -16.98 -22.75 4.57
CA ASN A 159 -18.10 -21.85 4.70
C ASN A 159 -18.88 -21.77 3.38
N PRO A 160 -20.16 -22.18 3.35
CA PRO A 160 -20.96 -22.11 2.13
C PRO A 160 -21.26 -20.67 1.69
N SER A 161 -21.17 -19.68 2.59
CA SER A 161 -21.38 -18.27 2.26
C SER A 161 -20.16 -17.61 1.61
N ILE A 162 -19.01 -18.30 1.52
CA ILE A 162 -17.77 -17.74 0.95
C ILE A 162 -17.23 -18.70 -0.12
N GLU A 163 -17.69 -18.51 -1.36
CA GLU A 163 -17.27 -19.31 -2.51
C GLU A 163 -16.21 -18.59 -3.36
N SER A 164 -16.33 -17.26 -3.43
CA SER A 164 -15.47 -16.39 -4.22
C SER A 164 -14.63 -15.47 -3.35
N TYR A 165 -13.59 -14.90 -3.97
CA TYR A 165 -12.80 -13.85 -3.32
C TYR A 165 -13.63 -12.59 -3.05
N LEU A 166 -14.66 -12.34 -3.85
CA LEU A 166 -15.53 -11.18 -3.72
C LEU A 166 -16.40 -11.27 -2.48
N ASP A 167 -16.88 -12.47 -2.14
CA ASP A 167 -17.65 -12.70 -0.92
C ASP A 167 -16.81 -12.39 0.32
N ALA A 168 -15.55 -12.81 0.30
CA ALA A 168 -14.59 -12.51 1.36
C ALA A 168 -14.23 -11.02 1.45
N LEU A 169 -14.08 -10.35 0.30
CA LEU A 169 -13.84 -8.90 0.22
C LEU A 169 -15.05 -8.13 0.74
N TYR A 170 -16.24 -8.50 0.30
CA TYR A 170 -17.51 -7.94 0.74
C TYR A 170 -17.66 -8.07 2.26
N PHE A 171 -17.49 -9.28 2.82
CA PHE A 171 -17.49 -9.50 4.28
C PHE A 171 -16.48 -8.60 5.00
N THR A 172 -15.27 -8.48 4.46
CA THR A 172 -14.21 -7.67 5.08
C THR A 172 -14.56 -6.19 5.07
N VAL A 173 -15.08 -5.67 3.95
CA VAL A 173 -15.48 -4.27 3.82
C VAL A 173 -16.66 -3.98 4.74
N THR A 174 -17.72 -4.78 4.71
CA THR A 174 -18.93 -4.56 5.52
C THR A 174 -18.65 -4.67 7.03
N SER A 175 -17.73 -5.56 7.43
CA SER A 175 -17.28 -5.67 8.82
C SER A 175 -16.41 -4.48 9.24
N LEU A 176 -15.49 -4.04 8.39
CA LEU A 176 -14.60 -2.91 8.67
C LEU A 176 -15.35 -1.58 8.73
N THR A 177 -16.30 -1.36 7.82
CA THR A 177 -17.13 -0.15 7.80
C THR A 177 -18.20 -0.16 8.90
N THR A 178 -18.23 -1.21 9.73
CA THR A 178 -19.24 -1.42 10.78
C THR A 178 -20.69 -1.45 10.26
N THR A 179 -20.87 -1.68 8.95
CA THR A 179 -22.19 -1.82 8.32
C THR A 179 -22.84 -3.14 8.67
N GLY A 180 -22.06 -4.23 8.62
CA GLY A 180 -22.44 -5.54 9.17
C GLY A 180 -23.82 -6.06 8.76
N TYR A 181 -24.10 -6.19 7.45
CA TYR A 181 -25.40 -6.68 6.96
C TYR A 181 -25.83 -8.03 7.54
N GLY A 182 -24.88 -8.87 7.96
CA GLY A 182 -25.15 -10.14 8.64
C GLY A 182 -25.54 -11.30 7.71
N ASP A 183 -25.47 -11.09 6.40
CA ASP A 183 -25.69 -12.08 5.34
C ASP A 183 -24.53 -13.06 5.20
N ILE A 184 -23.29 -12.61 5.40
CA ILE A 184 -22.09 -13.45 5.44
C ILE A 184 -21.45 -13.38 6.82
N LEU A 185 -21.25 -14.54 7.44
CA LEU A 185 -20.63 -14.67 8.76
C LEU A 185 -19.49 -15.69 8.73
N MET A 186 -18.43 -15.41 9.48
CA MET A 186 -17.30 -16.33 9.64
C MET A 186 -17.68 -17.49 10.55
N ILE A 187 -17.42 -18.72 10.10
CA ILE A 187 -17.65 -19.92 10.89
C ILE A 187 -16.39 -20.37 11.63
N GLY A 188 -16.59 -21.03 12.77
CA GLY A 188 -15.52 -21.56 13.62
C GLY A 188 -14.84 -20.52 14.52
N GLN A 189 -14.08 -21.01 15.51
CA GLN A 189 -13.40 -20.16 16.50
C GLN A 189 -12.34 -19.26 15.85
N GLY A 190 -11.53 -19.79 14.94
CA GLY A 190 -10.53 -19.01 14.20
C GLY A 190 -11.16 -17.90 13.34
N GLY A 191 -12.31 -18.16 12.72
CA GLY A 191 -13.04 -17.18 11.94
C GLY A 191 -13.61 -16.03 12.79
N ARG A 192 -14.09 -16.35 13.99
CA ARG A 192 -14.55 -15.33 14.97
C ARG A 192 -13.40 -14.44 15.44
N ILE A 193 -12.25 -15.03 15.78
CA ILE A 193 -11.05 -14.26 16.17
C ILE A 193 -10.62 -13.33 15.02
N LEU A 194 -10.61 -13.85 13.79
CA LEU A 194 -10.28 -13.05 12.61
C LEU A 194 -11.26 -11.88 12.42
N SER A 195 -12.55 -12.12 12.60
CA SER A 195 -13.59 -11.08 12.51
C SER A 195 -13.37 -9.98 13.53
N ILE A 196 -13.07 -10.34 14.79
CA ILE A 196 -12.75 -9.37 15.86
C ILE A 196 -11.55 -8.51 15.46
N MET A 197 -10.51 -9.12 14.90
CA MET A 197 -9.33 -8.40 14.43
C MET A 197 -9.67 -7.43 13.28
N ILE A 198 -10.49 -7.85 12.31
CA ILE A 198 -10.97 -6.99 11.21
C ILE A 198 -11.73 -5.80 11.77
N MET A 199 -12.65 -6.02 12.70
CA MET A 199 -13.46 -4.95 13.29
C MET A 199 -12.61 -3.94 14.05
N VAL A 200 -11.73 -4.41 14.96
CA VAL A 200 -10.90 -3.52 15.79
C VAL A 200 -9.88 -2.77 14.94
N LEU A 201 -9.05 -3.48 14.17
CA LEU A 201 -8.00 -2.84 13.38
C LEU A 201 -8.59 -2.02 12.23
N GLY A 202 -9.62 -2.55 11.57
CA GLY A 202 -10.29 -1.88 10.47
C GLY A 202 -10.90 -0.54 10.87
N LEU A 203 -11.62 -0.50 12.00
CA LEU A 203 -12.18 0.74 12.54
C LEU A 203 -11.08 1.75 12.85
N THR A 204 -9.96 1.34 13.47
CA THR A 204 -8.86 2.27 13.77
C THR A 204 -8.25 2.87 12.51
N LEU A 205 -8.06 2.09 11.44
CA LEU A 205 -7.53 2.55 10.17
C LEU A 205 -8.51 3.48 9.45
N PHE A 206 -9.79 3.14 9.45
CA PHE A 206 -10.84 3.98 8.88
C PHE A 206 -10.92 5.34 9.58
N LEU A 207 -10.89 5.36 10.92
CA LEU A 207 -10.88 6.60 11.69
C LEU A 207 -9.61 7.43 11.46
N GLN A 208 -8.44 6.79 11.30
CA GLN A 208 -7.21 7.51 10.94
C GLN A 208 -7.28 8.15 9.57
N LEU A 209 -7.89 7.46 8.59
CA LEU A 209 -8.15 8.03 7.27
C LEU A 209 -9.10 9.22 7.36
N LEU A 210 -10.22 9.05 8.07
CA LEU A 210 -11.21 10.11 8.25
C LEU A 210 -10.58 11.36 8.90
N ARG A 211 -9.78 11.18 9.95
CA ARG A 211 -9.02 12.28 10.57
C ARG A 211 -8.06 12.94 9.58
N ALA A 212 -7.33 12.17 8.78
CA ALA A 212 -6.42 12.74 7.80
C ALA A 212 -7.13 13.56 6.71
N ILE A 213 -8.39 13.25 6.40
CA ILE A 213 -9.22 13.99 5.44
C ILE A 213 -9.83 15.24 6.09
N ILE A 214 -10.38 15.12 7.29
CA ILE A 214 -11.09 16.21 8.00
C ILE A 214 -10.13 17.24 8.58
N GLU A 215 -8.95 16.81 9.02
CA GLU A 215 -7.93 17.66 9.63
C GLU A 215 -6.81 17.90 8.60
N PRO A 216 -7.06 18.73 7.55
CA PRO A 216 -6.00 19.12 6.65
C PRO A 216 -4.89 19.75 7.48
N ASN A 217 -3.64 19.57 7.04
CA ASN A 217 -2.50 20.13 7.74
C ASN A 217 -2.51 21.67 7.63
N ASP A 218 -3.31 22.32 8.46
CA ASP A 218 -3.33 23.77 8.60
C ASP A 218 -2.14 24.28 9.40
N LYS A 219 -1.23 23.38 9.78
CA LYS A 219 0.07 23.81 10.29
C LYS A 219 0.99 24.21 9.16
N LEU A 220 1.36 25.48 9.11
CA LEU A 220 2.43 25.98 8.25
C LEU A 220 3.75 26.06 9.02
N GLU A 221 4.83 26.08 8.24
CA GLU A 221 6.16 26.33 8.74
C GLU A 221 6.45 27.83 8.67
N HIS A 222 6.53 28.47 9.83
CA HIS A 222 6.90 29.88 9.99
C HIS A 222 7.63 30.00 11.32
N GLU A 223 8.82 30.57 11.32
CA GLU A 223 9.58 30.72 12.55
C GLU A 223 9.02 31.88 13.38
N CYS A 224 8.73 31.63 14.66
CA CYS A 224 8.47 32.69 15.61
C CYS A 224 9.79 33.38 15.98
N GLN A 225 9.90 34.69 15.73
CA GLN A 225 11.13 35.44 15.97
C GLN A 225 11.55 35.51 17.44
N GLU A 226 10.64 35.24 18.38
CA GLU A 226 10.93 35.36 19.82
C GLU A 226 11.28 34.03 20.48
N CYS A 227 10.56 32.95 20.17
CA CYS A 227 10.79 31.64 20.82
C CYS A 227 11.28 30.53 19.88
N GLY A 228 11.38 30.78 18.57
CA GLY A 228 11.85 29.79 17.60
C GLY A 228 10.87 28.64 17.32
N LEU A 229 9.60 28.74 17.72
CA LEU A 229 8.58 27.76 17.32
C LEU A 229 8.42 27.83 15.79
N MET A 230 8.59 26.69 15.10
CA MET A 230 8.54 26.62 13.63
C MET A 230 7.15 26.31 13.07
N MET A 231 6.23 25.75 13.86
CA MET A 231 4.96 25.20 13.37
C MET A 231 3.76 25.94 13.97
N HIS A 232 3.00 26.65 13.13
CA HIS A 232 1.83 27.44 13.53
C HIS A 232 0.60 27.07 12.72
N ASP A 233 -0.59 27.24 13.29
CA ASP A 233 -1.84 27.14 12.53
C ASP A 233 -1.91 28.28 11.49
N ARG A 234 -2.62 28.06 10.37
CA ARG A 234 -2.67 28.99 9.22
C ARG A 234 -3.29 30.34 9.52
N ASP A 235 -4.17 30.39 10.51
CA ASP A 235 -4.87 31.57 11.00
C ASP A 235 -4.29 32.09 12.33
N ALA A 236 -3.14 31.57 12.77
CA ALA A 236 -2.53 31.98 14.02
C ALA A 236 -2.04 33.45 13.94
N VAL A 237 -2.71 34.33 14.69
CA VAL A 237 -2.25 35.71 14.94
C VAL A 237 -1.22 35.76 16.08
N HIS A 238 -1.26 34.77 16.96
CA HIS A 238 -0.35 34.66 18.11
C HIS A 238 0.38 33.32 18.12
N CYS A 239 1.65 33.36 18.53
CA CYS A 239 2.43 32.15 18.77
C CYS A 239 1.85 31.38 19.97
N LYS A 240 1.47 30.11 19.77
CA LYS A 240 0.94 29.24 20.84
C LYS A 240 1.90 29.00 22.01
N HIS A 241 3.21 29.13 21.79
CA HIS A 241 4.22 28.90 22.82
C HIS A 241 4.50 30.13 23.69
N CYS A 242 4.79 31.30 23.11
CA CYS A 242 5.15 32.52 23.86
C CYS A 242 4.11 33.66 23.82
N GLY A 243 3.04 33.56 23.02
CA GLY A 243 2.04 34.62 22.87
C GLY A 243 2.41 35.76 21.91
N HIS A 244 3.63 35.77 21.35
CA HIS A 244 4.09 36.80 20.42
C HIS A 244 3.16 36.95 19.22
N VAL A 245 2.88 38.19 18.81
CA VAL A 245 2.09 38.47 17.61
C VAL A 245 2.91 38.08 16.38
N ILE A 246 2.42 37.13 15.61
CA ILE A 246 3.07 36.64 14.38
C ILE A 246 2.24 37.07 13.17
N HIS A 247 2.92 37.60 12.16
CA HIS A 247 2.27 38.08 10.94
C HIS A 247 2.42 37.05 9.83
N ILE A 248 1.47 36.11 9.74
CA ILE A 248 1.45 35.07 8.71
C ILE A 248 0.67 35.57 7.50
N PRO A 249 1.28 35.68 6.29
CA PRO A 249 0.57 36.13 5.10
C PRO A 249 -0.43 35.06 4.64
N THR A 250 -1.73 35.34 4.76
CA THR A 250 -2.81 34.47 4.29
C THR A 250 -3.44 35.00 3.01
N ARG A 251 -4.09 34.13 2.23
CA ARG A 251 -4.80 34.52 0.99
C ARG A 251 -6.20 35.08 1.24
N GLY A 252 -6.60 35.29 2.51
CA GLY A 252 -7.92 35.83 2.86
C GLY A 252 -9.09 34.88 2.60
N LEU A 253 -8.89 33.56 2.60
CA LEU A 253 -9.99 32.60 2.62
C LEU A 253 -10.49 32.51 4.06
N VAL A 254 -11.53 33.30 4.36
CA VAL A 254 -12.34 33.17 5.57
C VAL A 254 -13.22 31.93 5.47
#